data_AF-A0A929XMQ2-F1
#
_entry.id   AF-A0A929XMQ2-F1
#
_cell.length_a   1.000
_cell.length_b   1.000
_cell.length_c   1.000
_cell.angle_alpha   90.00
_cell.angle_beta   90.00
_cell.angle_gamma   90.00
#
_symmetry.space_group_name_H-M   'P 1'
#
loop_
_entity.id
_entity.type
_entity.pdbx_description
1 polymer ?
#
loop_
_entity_poly.entity_id
_entity_poly.type
_entity_poly.pdbx_seq_one_letter_code
_entity_poly.pdbx_strand_id
1 'polypeptide(L)'
;SVNEELCRSCRRCARECGSDAISYLETGSGVKAHIDQDLCKGCGRCVGACSFDAIENNNPDANETLCCKMAEYTAAACSGHPHFHVALINDVSPNCDCHGENDAPIIADIGMLASFDPVALDQACADLCLAAKPIRNSQLGDNLARPDWRRYNDVFLDTTPASRWKETLLHGEKIGLGSRQYTLIRM
;
A
#
# COMPACT_ATOMS: atom_id res chain seq x y z
N SER A 1 -1.95 -16.24 -8.38
CA SER A 1 -2.14 -17.59 -8.92
C SER A 1 -2.33 -18.57 -7.76
N VAL A 2 -2.42 -19.88 -8.04
CA VAL A 2 -2.42 -20.92 -7.01
C VAL A 2 -1.25 -21.85 -7.25
N ASN A 3 -0.39 -22.05 -6.24
CA ASN A 3 0.62 -23.09 -6.24
C ASN A 3 -0.04 -24.44 -5.96
N GLU A 4 -0.06 -25.32 -6.96
CA GLU A 4 -0.71 -26.62 -6.88
C GLU A 4 -0.07 -27.56 -5.84
N GLU A 5 1.23 -27.48 -5.61
CA GLU A 5 1.95 -28.37 -4.68
C GLU A 5 1.57 -28.10 -3.22
N LEU A 6 1.37 -26.82 -2.90
CA LEU A 6 0.99 -26.35 -1.57
C LEU A 6 -0.52 -26.45 -1.32
N CYS A 7 -1.34 -26.36 -2.37
CA CYS A 7 -2.80 -26.36 -2.24
C CYS A 7 -3.33 -27.70 -1.71
N ARG A 8 -3.99 -27.66 -0.55
CA ARG A 8 -4.65 -28.82 0.11
C ARG A 8 -6.15 -28.89 -0.12
N SER A 9 -6.71 -28.04 -0.98
CA SER A 9 -8.13 -28.06 -1.36
C SER A 9 -9.11 -28.03 -0.19
N CYS A 10 -8.73 -27.32 0.88
CA CYS A 10 -9.54 -27.15 2.09
C CYS A 10 -10.79 -26.28 1.90
N ARG A 11 -10.92 -25.65 0.72
CA ARG A 11 -12.04 -24.80 0.29
C ARG A 11 -12.23 -23.48 1.02
N ARG A 12 -11.29 -23.09 1.89
CA ARG A 12 -11.38 -21.85 2.67
C ARG A 12 -11.34 -20.60 1.79
N CYS A 13 -10.40 -20.53 0.84
CA CYS A 13 -10.24 -19.37 -0.03
C CYS A 13 -11.51 -19.02 -0.83
N ALA A 14 -12.27 -20.02 -1.28
CA ALA A 14 -13.52 -19.78 -2.01
C ALA A 14 -14.60 -19.13 -1.12
N ARG A 15 -14.67 -19.46 0.17
CA ARG A 15 -15.62 -18.84 1.11
C ARG A 15 -15.31 -17.36 1.38
N GLU A 16 -14.05 -16.98 1.26
CA GLU A 16 -13.57 -15.61 1.47
C GLU A 16 -13.68 -14.76 0.20
N CYS A 17 -13.95 -15.38 -0.96
CA CYS A 17 -14.05 -14.69 -2.22
C CYS A 17 -15.46 -14.11 -2.39
N GLY A 18 -15.63 -12.81 -2.12
CA GLY A 18 -16.90 -12.12 -2.35
C GLY A 18 -17.25 -11.85 -3.82
N SER A 19 -16.46 -12.37 -4.76
CA SER A 19 -16.69 -12.22 -6.22
C SER A 19 -16.89 -13.57 -6.92
N ASP A 20 -17.02 -14.65 -6.16
CA ASP A 20 -17.20 -16.03 -6.67
C ASP A 20 -16.16 -16.45 -7.72
N ALA A 21 -14.96 -15.89 -7.65
CA ALA A 21 -13.89 -16.08 -8.63
C ALA A 21 -13.08 -17.38 -8.44
N ILE A 22 -13.41 -18.20 -7.43
CA ILE A 22 -12.59 -19.37 -7.06
C ILE A 22 -13.39 -20.66 -7.24
N SER A 23 -12.93 -21.49 -8.17
CA SER A 23 -13.45 -22.83 -8.45
C SER A 23 -12.41 -23.91 -8.09
N TYR A 24 -12.79 -25.19 -8.22
CA TYR A 24 -11.90 -26.32 -7.96
C TYR A 24 -11.87 -27.22 -9.19
N LEU A 25 -10.70 -27.33 -9.81
CA LEU A 25 -10.48 -28.08 -11.04
C LEU A 25 -9.58 -29.28 -10.77
N GLU A 26 -9.76 -30.35 -11.53
CA GLU A 26 -8.88 -31.52 -11.48
C GLU A 26 -7.59 -31.24 -12.26
N THR A 27 -6.45 -31.42 -11.61
CA THR A 27 -5.11 -31.23 -12.19
C THR A 27 -4.29 -32.52 -12.05
N GLY A 28 -3.07 -32.54 -12.61
CA GLY A 28 -2.17 -33.69 -12.47
C GLY A 28 -1.79 -34.03 -11.03
N SER A 29 -2.01 -33.11 -10.08
CA SER A 29 -1.74 -33.28 -8.65
C SER A 29 -3.03 -33.42 -7.80
N GLY A 30 -4.15 -33.72 -8.44
CA GLY A 30 -5.48 -33.87 -7.83
C GLY A 30 -6.36 -32.64 -8.02
N VAL A 31 -7.46 -32.55 -7.27
CA VAL A 31 -8.34 -31.37 -7.32
C VAL A 31 -7.64 -30.19 -6.65
N LYS A 32 -7.56 -29.03 -7.32
CA LYS A 32 -6.89 -27.81 -6.85
C LYS A 32 -7.77 -26.58 -7.02
N ALA A 33 -7.52 -25.57 -6.19
CA ALA A 33 -8.18 -24.27 -6.34
C ALA A 33 -7.72 -23.58 -7.63
N HIS A 34 -8.65 -23.01 -8.37
CA HIS A 34 -8.41 -22.23 -9.58
C HIS A 34 -9.06 -20.85 -9.41
N ILE A 35 -8.33 -19.79 -9.78
CA ILE A 35 -8.82 -18.40 -9.68
C ILE A 35 -9.09 -17.88 -11.08
N ASP A 36 -10.37 -17.67 -11.38
CA ASP A 36 -10.83 -16.98 -12.59
C ASP A 36 -10.42 -15.51 -12.52
N GLN A 37 -9.53 -15.10 -13.42
CA GLN A 37 -8.98 -13.73 -13.42
C GLN A 37 -9.99 -12.69 -13.93
N ASP A 38 -10.99 -13.09 -14.72
CA ASP A 38 -12.01 -12.16 -15.24
C ASP A 38 -13.00 -11.78 -14.14
N LEU A 39 -13.27 -12.72 -13.23
CA LEU A 39 -14.11 -12.48 -12.05
C LEU A 39 -13.34 -11.86 -10.88
N CYS A 40 -12.05 -12.17 -10.74
CA CYS A 40 -11.22 -11.69 -9.64
C CYS A 40 -11.13 -10.16 -9.58
N LYS A 41 -11.36 -9.58 -8.39
CA LYS A 41 -11.23 -8.13 -8.15
C LYS A 41 -9.93 -7.74 -7.43
N GLY A 42 -9.02 -8.69 -7.21
CA GLY A 42 -7.72 -8.43 -6.61
C GLY A 42 -7.74 -8.04 -5.12
N CYS A 43 -8.83 -8.33 -4.38
CA CYS A 43 -8.97 -7.89 -2.98
C CYS A 43 -8.05 -8.59 -1.96
N GLY A 44 -7.32 -9.63 -2.35
CA GLY A 44 -6.32 -10.30 -1.51
C GLY A 44 -6.85 -11.17 -0.35
N ARG A 45 -8.16 -11.20 -0.06
CA ARG A 45 -8.72 -11.99 1.07
C ARG A 45 -8.35 -13.47 1.01
N CYS A 46 -8.36 -14.05 -0.20
CA CYS A 46 -7.99 -15.45 -0.40
C CYS A 46 -6.52 -15.75 -0.06
N VAL A 47 -5.61 -14.78 -0.26
CA VAL A 47 -4.19 -14.89 0.09
C VAL A 47 -4.06 -15.01 1.61
N GLY A 48 -4.59 -14.05 2.36
CA GLY A 48 -4.52 -14.06 3.83
C GLY A 48 -5.27 -15.21 4.50
N ALA A 49 -6.29 -15.76 3.84
CA ALA A 49 -7.04 -16.90 4.35
C ALA A 49 -6.36 -18.25 4.11
N CYS A 50 -5.39 -18.34 3.20
CA CYS A 50 -4.74 -19.59 2.86
C CYS A 50 -3.71 -19.98 3.94
N SER A 51 -4.07 -20.91 4.83
CA SER A 51 -3.15 -21.42 5.86
C SER A 51 -1.98 -22.28 5.34
N PHE A 52 -1.83 -22.37 4.02
CA PHE A 52 -0.80 -23.18 3.35
C PHE A 52 0.07 -22.35 2.40
N ASP A 53 -0.12 -21.02 2.38
CA ASP A 53 0.59 -20.09 1.49
C ASP A 53 0.55 -20.50 0.01
N ALA A 54 -0.53 -21.18 -0.39
CA ALA A 54 -0.69 -21.71 -1.73
C ALA A 54 -1.23 -20.67 -2.72
N ILE A 55 -1.54 -19.45 -2.29
CA ILE A 55 -2.13 -18.40 -3.13
C ILE A 55 -1.25 -17.18 -3.08
N GLU A 56 -0.85 -16.70 -4.25
CA GLU A 56 0.00 -15.52 -4.42
C GLU A 56 -0.65 -14.52 -5.37
N ASN A 57 -0.23 -13.25 -5.28
CA ASN A 57 -0.57 -12.26 -6.28
C ASN A 57 0.57 -12.21 -7.32
N ASN A 58 0.26 -12.56 -8.57
CA ASN A 58 1.25 -12.61 -9.66
C ASN A 58 1.22 -11.33 -10.50
N ASN A 59 0.46 -10.32 -10.08
CA ASN A 59 0.50 -9.01 -10.70
C ASN A 59 1.78 -8.29 -10.26
N PRO A 60 2.77 -8.09 -11.15
CA PRO A 60 4.00 -7.38 -10.80
C PRO A 60 3.73 -5.93 -10.39
N ASP A 61 2.62 -5.37 -10.89
CA ASP A 61 2.21 -3.99 -10.67
C ASP A 61 1.14 -3.89 -9.57
N ALA A 62 1.06 -4.90 -8.69
CA ALA A 62 0.05 -4.94 -7.62
C ALA A 62 0.08 -3.72 -6.71
N ASN A 63 1.27 -3.27 -6.31
CA ASN A 63 1.43 -2.11 -5.42
C ASN A 63 1.02 -0.81 -6.12
N GLU A 64 1.42 -0.63 -7.38
CA GLU A 64 1.01 0.53 -8.18
C GLU A 64 -0.50 0.52 -8.43
N THR A 65 -1.07 -0.63 -8.78
CA THR A 65 -2.51 -0.79 -8.96
C THR A 65 -3.26 -0.44 -7.68
N LEU A 66 -2.80 -0.95 -6.53
CA LEU A 66 -3.37 -0.64 -5.22
C LEU A 66 -3.35 0.88 -4.96
N CYS A 67 -2.20 1.51 -5.19
CA CYS A 67 -2.01 2.96 -5.04
C CYS A 67 -2.98 3.78 -5.91
N CYS A 68 -3.17 3.38 -7.17
CA CYS A 68 -4.15 4.00 -8.07
C CYS A 68 -5.59 3.78 -7.59
N LYS A 69 -5.92 2.56 -7.14
CA LYS A 69 -7.25 2.27 -6.58
C LYS A 69 -7.55 3.09 -5.33
N MET A 70 -6.58 3.30 -4.45
CA MET A 70 -6.79 4.19 -3.29
C MET A 70 -7.24 5.59 -3.72
N ALA A 71 -6.59 6.19 -4.73
CA ALA A 71 -6.99 7.50 -5.24
C ALA A 71 -8.39 7.49 -5.89
N GLU A 72 -8.75 6.43 -6.64
CA GLU A 72 -10.09 6.28 -7.23
C GLU A 72 -11.19 6.20 -6.17
N TYR A 73 -10.96 5.46 -5.08
CA TYR A 73 -11.92 5.33 -3.98
C TYR A 73 -12.05 6.64 -3.20
N THR A 74 -10.94 7.35 -2.95
CA THR A 74 -10.97 8.68 -2.34
C THR A 74 -11.76 9.66 -3.21
N ALA A 75 -11.55 9.64 -4.53
CA ALA A 75 -12.33 10.47 -5.45
C ALA A 75 -13.83 10.17 -5.40
N ALA A 76 -14.21 8.88 -5.32
CA ALA A 76 -15.60 8.49 -5.14
C ALA A 76 -16.18 8.99 -3.79
N ALA A 77 -15.41 8.95 -2.71
CA ALA A 77 -15.82 9.43 -1.39
C ALA A 77 -16.00 10.97 -1.35
N CYS A 78 -15.12 11.71 -2.03
CA CYS A 78 -15.17 13.17 -2.09
C CYS A 78 -16.21 13.70 -3.09
N SER A 79 -16.58 12.90 -4.11
CA SER A 79 -17.46 13.33 -5.19
C SER A 79 -18.84 13.77 -4.69
N GLY A 80 -19.24 15.00 -4.99
CA GLY A 80 -20.54 15.56 -4.61
C GLY A 80 -20.69 15.94 -3.14
N HIS A 81 -19.62 15.85 -2.33
CA HIS A 81 -19.65 16.13 -0.90
C HIS A 81 -18.60 17.18 -0.52
N PRO A 82 -18.93 18.14 0.38
CA PRO A 82 -17.90 19.01 0.95
C PRO A 82 -16.93 18.19 1.79
N HIS A 83 -15.63 18.42 1.59
CA HIS A 83 -14.56 17.69 2.27
C HIS A 83 -13.47 18.64 2.71
N PHE A 84 -12.85 18.32 3.84
CA PHE A 84 -11.70 19.01 4.40
C PHE A 84 -10.79 17.94 5.00
N HIS A 85 -9.51 17.97 4.65
CA HIS A 85 -8.56 16.92 4.97
C HIS A 85 -7.56 17.42 6.00
N VAL A 86 -7.26 16.56 6.97
CA VAL A 86 -6.25 16.80 8.01
C VAL A 86 -5.31 15.61 8.02
N ALA A 87 -4.01 15.87 7.98
CA ALA A 87 -2.96 14.85 8.04
C ALA A 87 -2.09 15.12 9.27
N LEU A 88 -1.74 14.04 9.98
CA LEU A 88 -0.86 14.06 11.12
C LEU A 88 0.40 13.28 10.76
N ILE A 89 1.55 13.95 10.77
CA ILE A 89 2.84 13.30 10.58
C ILE A 89 3.46 13.13 11.97
N ASN A 90 2.97 12.13 12.69
CA ASN A 90 3.39 11.85 14.06
C ASN A 90 4.12 10.51 14.10
N ASP A 91 5.39 10.52 14.52
CA ASP A 91 6.21 9.32 14.75
C ASP A 91 5.99 8.24 13.67
N VAL A 92 6.40 8.57 12.44
CA VAL A 92 6.15 7.73 11.26
C VAL A 92 6.79 6.36 11.45
N SER A 93 5.97 5.32 11.47
CA SER A 93 6.42 3.94 11.63
C SER A 93 6.95 3.33 10.32
N PRO A 94 7.86 2.35 10.38
CA PRO A 94 8.29 1.63 9.18
C PRO A 94 7.22 0.71 8.59
N ASN A 95 6.34 0.16 9.44
CA ASN A 95 5.29 -0.76 9.04
C ASN A 95 3.89 -0.21 9.36
N CYS A 96 2.89 -0.69 8.61
CA CYS A 96 1.49 -0.38 8.83
C CYS A 96 0.99 -1.04 10.12
N ASP A 97 -0.01 -0.45 10.79
CA ASP A 97 -0.61 -0.96 12.04
C ASP A 97 -1.23 -2.37 11.92
N CYS A 98 -1.44 -2.85 10.69
CA CYS A 98 -1.86 -4.22 10.44
C CYS A 98 -0.72 -5.25 10.58
N HIS A 99 0.53 -4.79 10.66
CA HIS A 99 1.68 -5.64 10.94
C HIS A 99 1.75 -5.93 12.44
N GLY A 100 1.99 -7.19 12.83
CA GLY A 100 1.96 -7.61 14.24
C GLY A 100 3.08 -7.03 15.10
N GLU A 101 4.04 -6.35 14.48
CA GLU A 101 5.21 -5.74 15.08
C GLU A 101 5.54 -4.42 14.39
N ASN A 102 6.14 -3.50 15.13
CA ASN A 102 6.66 -2.25 14.59
C ASN A 102 7.96 -1.88 15.32
N ASP A 103 8.90 -1.32 14.59
CA ASP A 103 10.16 -0.83 15.14
C ASP A 103 10.01 0.63 15.63
N ALA A 104 11.09 1.23 16.12
CA ALA A 104 11.15 2.66 16.39
C ALA A 104 10.76 3.49 15.15
N PRO A 105 10.19 4.70 15.33
CA PRO A 105 9.81 5.54 14.20
C PRO A 105 10.97 5.80 13.25
N ILE A 106 10.69 5.80 11.94
CA ILE A 106 11.69 6.15 10.92
C ILE A 106 11.92 7.67 10.85
N ILE A 107 10.87 8.44 11.18
CA ILE A 107 10.85 9.90 11.20
C ILE A 107 10.10 10.34 12.46
N ALA A 108 10.63 11.32 13.18
CA ALA A 108 9.98 11.89 14.36
C ALA A 108 8.77 12.75 13.99
N ASP A 109 7.93 13.09 14.97
CA ASP A 109 6.82 14.03 14.80
C ASP A 109 7.23 15.34 14.07
N ILE A 110 6.46 15.69 13.04
CA ILE A 110 6.56 16.94 12.27
C ILE A 110 5.36 17.85 12.58
N GLY A 111 4.20 17.29 12.92
CA GLY A 111 2.98 18.02 13.26
C GLY A 111 1.79 17.75 12.33
N MET A 112 0.89 18.73 12.28
CA MET A 112 -0.41 18.64 11.61
C MET A 112 -0.47 19.55 10.38
N LEU A 113 -1.00 19.02 9.28
CA LEU A 113 -1.29 19.75 8.06
C LEU A 113 -2.79 19.63 7.75
N ALA A 114 -3.32 20.62 7.04
CA ALA A 114 -4.71 20.57 6.58
C ALA A 114 -4.88 21.28 5.24
N SER A 115 -5.85 20.81 4.44
CA SER A 115 -6.16 21.38 3.12
C SER A 115 -7.57 20.96 2.68
N PHE A 116 -8.14 21.74 1.76
CA PHE A 116 -9.31 21.30 0.98
C PHE A 116 -8.93 20.41 -0.21
N ASP A 117 -7.66 20.47 -0.64
CA ASP A 117 -7.13 19.62 -1.70
C ASP A 117 -6.36 18.44 -1.08
N PRO A 118 -6.88 17.20 -1.19
CA PRO A 118 -6.25 16.01 -0.59
C PRO A 118 -4.92 15.64 -1.24
N VAL A 119 -4.76 15.84 -2.56
CA VAL A 119 -3.51 15.50 -3.27
C VAL A 119 -2.40 16.46 -2.88
N ALA A 120 -2.73 17.76 -2.76
CA ALA A 120 -1.80 18.78 -2.30
C ALA A 120 -1.36 18.54 -0.85
N LEU A 121 -2.29 18.10 0.00
CA LEU A 121 -2.00 17.76 1.40
C LEU A 121 -1.02 16.60 1.51
N ASP A 122 -1.31 15.49 0.81
CA ASP A 122 -0.46 14.31 0.86
C ASP A 122 0.92 14.56 0.23
N GLN A 123 0.98 15.38 -0.84
CA GLN A 123 2.24 15.84 -1.41
C GLN A 123 3.07 16.64 -0.39
N ALA A 124 2.45 17.60 0.29
CA ALA A 124 3.14 18.39 1.33
C ALA A 124 3.63 17.49 2.47
N CYS A 125 2.85 16.48 2.87
CA CYS A 125 3.28 15.51 3.88
C CYS A 125 4.48 14.69 3.43
N ALA A 126 4.45 14.16 2.21
CA ALA A 126 5.55 13.39 1.64
C ALA A 126 6.83 14.23 1.55
N ASP A 127 6.73 15.48 1.10
CA ASP A 127 7.89 16.38 0.99
C ASP A 127 8.50 16.70 2.36
N LEU A 128 7.67 16.92 3.38
CA LEU A 128 8.15 17.12 4.75
C LEU A 128 8.84 15.87 5.31
N CYS A 129 8.29 14.68 5.06
CA CYS A 129 8.92 13.41 5.43
C CYS A 129 10.27 13.22 4.72
N LEU A 130 10.35 13.52 3.42
CA LEU A 130 11.58 13.42 2.64
C LEU A 130 12.65 14.41 3.10
N ALA A 131 12.25 15.59 3.58
CA ALA A 131 13.15 16.58 4.15
C ALA A 131 13.55 16.30 5.61
N ALA A 132 12.83 15.41 6.29
CA ALA A 132 13.07 15.09 7.69
C ALA A 132 14.34 14.24 7.87
N LYS A 133 14.96 14.37 9.04
CA LYS A 133 16.14 13.59 9.39
C LYS A 133 15.72 12.20 9.87
N PRO A 134 16.22 11.11 9.27
CA PRO A 134 15.95 9.76 9.74
C PRO A 134 16.41 9.54 11.19
N ILE A 135 15.63 8.78 11.94
CA ILE A 135 16.02 8.28 13.26
C ILE A 135 17.09 7.19 13.07
N ARG A 136 18.17 7.23 13.86
CA ARG A 136 19.33 6.33 13.68
C ARG A 136 19.07 4.89 14.09
N ASN A 137 18.32 4.68 15.17
CA ASN A 137 18.04 3.36 15.72
C ASN A 137 16.63 2.92 15.28
N SER A 138 16.41 2.89 13.97
CA SER A 138 15.18 2.42 13.34
C SER A 138 15.52 1.70 12.05
N GLN A 139 14.59 0.94 11.49
CA GLN A 139 14.75 0.23 10.23
C GLN A 139 15.35 1.11 9.12
N LEU A 140 14.90 2.37 8.99
CA LEU A 140 15.46 3.31 8.03
C LEU A 140 16.92 3.68 8.37
N GLY A 141 17.21 3.97 9.63
CA GLY A 141 18.58 4.24 10.09
C GLY A 141 19.54 3.08 9.84
N ASP A 142 19.10 1.86 10.14
CA ASP A 142 19.85 0.62 9.92
C ASP A 142 20.10 0.38 8.43
N ASN A 143 19.07 0.52 7.59
CA ASN A 143 19.20 0.42 6.13
C ASN A 143 20.22 1.44 5.60
N LEU A 144 20.17 2.70 6.05
CA LEU A 144 21.09 3.74 5.59
C LEU A 144 22.54 3.55 6.09
N ALA A 145 22.74 2.85 7.20
CA ALA A 145 24.05 2.54 7.77
C ALA A 145 24.74 1.35 7.07
N ARG A 146 23.97 0.49 6.41
CA ARG A 146 24.49 -0.69 5.69
C ARG A 146 25.35 -0.29 4.48
N PRO A 147 26.59 -0.80 4.34
CA PRO A 147 27.47 -0.47 3.21
C PRO A 147 26.95 -0.96 1.85
N ASP A 148 26.16 -2.03 1.84
CA ASP A 148 25.59 -2.67 0.66
C ASP A 148 24.21 -2.11 0.26
N TRP A 149 23.68 -1.14 1.02
CA TRP A 149 22.37 -0.58 0.76
C TRP A 149 22.37 0.36 -0.44
N ARG A 150 21.48 0.11 -1.40
CA ARG A 150 21.21 1.04 -2.49
C ARG A 150 20.42 2.23 -1.95
N ARG A 151 21.06 3.39 -1.86
CA ARG A 151 20.40 4.63 -1.42
C ARG A 151 19.50 5.19 -2.51
N TYR A 152 18.23 5.38 -2.19
CA TYR A 152 17.23 5.98 -3.08
C TYR A 152 17.10 7.49 -2.87
N ASN A 153 17.60 8.02 -1.75
CA ASN A 153 17.39 9.41 -1.30
C ASN A 153 15.89 9.71 -1.15
N ASP A 154 15.16 8.72 -0.68
CA ASP A 154 13.71 8.76 -0.50
C ASP A 154 13.40 7.89 0.71
N VAL A 155 13.01 8.53 1.82
CA VAL A 155 12.81 7.86 3.12
C VAL A 155 11.86 6.66 3.04
N PHE A 156 10.89 6.69 2.13
CA PHE A 156 9.95 5.60 1.95
C PHE A 156 10.58 4.43 1.17
N LEU A 157 11.35 4.72 0.12
CA LEU A 157 12.05 3.69 -0.67
C LEU A 157 13.25 3.10 0.08
N ASP A 158 13.95 3.93 0.88
CA ASP A 158 15.06 3.49 1.74
C ASP A 158 14.56 2.71 2.98
N THR A 159 13.28 2.82 3.33
CA THR A 159 12.62 1.94 4.32
C THR A 159 12.13 0.65 3.67
N THR A 160 11.37 0.78 2.57
CA THR A 160 10.73 -0.32 1.84
C THR A 160 10.79 -0.05 0.32
N PRO A 161 11.74 -0.67 -0.42
CA PRO A 161 11.93 -0.41 -1.85
C PRO A 161 10.70 -0.72 -2.74
N ALA A 162 9.77 -1.53 -2.22
CA ALA A 162 8.52 -1.85 -2.89
C ALA A 162 7.44 -0.74 -2.78
N SER A 163 7.71 0.33 -2.01
CA SER A 163 6.78 1.46 -1.85
C SER A 163 6.51 2.15 -3.20
N ARG A 164 5.25 2.55 -3.40
CA ARG A 164 4.73 3.21 -4.61
C ARG A 164 3.92 4.45 -4.24
N TRP A 165 4.42 5.23 -3.27
CA TRP A 165 3.70 6.39 -2.75
C TRP A 165 3.48 7.49 -3.80
N LYS A 166 4.40 7.63 -4.78
CA LYS A 166 4.32 8.68 -5.81
C LYS A 166 3.18 8.41 -6.78
N GLU A 167 2.93 7.14 -7.07
CA GLU A 167 1.96 6.63 -8.00
C GLU A 167 0.53 6.98 -7.57
N THR A 168 0.21 6.89 -6.27
CA THR A 168 -1.07 7.37 -5.72
C THR A 168 -1.32 8.85 -6.05
N LEU A 169 -0.31 9.71 -5.83
CA LEU A 169 -0.43 11.15 -6.06
C LEU A 169 -0.45 11.50 -7.55
N LEU A 170 0.34 10.81 -8.39
CA LEU A 170 0.31 10.99 -9.84
C LEU A 170 -1.06 10.64 -10.42
N HIS A 171 -1.64 9.51 -9.98
CA HIS A 171 -2.96 9.10 -10.43
C HIS A 171 -4.07 10.00 -9.88
N GLY A 172 -3.98 10.42 -8.61
CA GLY A 172 -4.92 11.37 -8.00
C GLY A 172 -5.03 12.67 -8.80
N GLU A 173 -3.90 13.26 -9.18
CA GLU A 173 -3.89 14.45 -10.05
C GLU A 173 -4.47 14.15 -11.43
N LYS A 174 -4.07 13.03 -12.05
CA LYS A 174 -4.55 12.61 -13.38
C LYS A 174 -6.08 12.45 -13.44
N ILE A 175 -6.72 11.95 -12.38
CA ILE A 175 -8.18 11.75 -12.32
C ILE A 175 -8.94 13.00 -11.83
N GLY A 176 -8.24 14.10 -11.53
CA GLY A 176 -8.84 15.35 -11.07
C GLY A 176 -9.26 15.36 -9.60
N LEU A 177 -8.66 14.50 -8.75
CA LEU A 177 -8.92 14.50 -7.30
C LEU A 177 -8.34 15.74 -6.61
N GLY A 178 -7.27 16.31 -7.16
CA GLY A 178 -6.55 17.43 -6.59
C GLY A 178 -5.29 17.76 -7.40
N SER A 179 -4.45 18.63 -6.87
CA SER A 179 -3.20 19.07 -7.49
C SER A 179 -2.00 18.65 -6.67
N ARG A 180 -0.90 18.26 -7.31
CA ARG A 180 0.38 18.07 -6.60
C ARG A 180 1.07 19.39 -6.28
N GLN A 181 0.60 20.51 -6.83
CA GLN A 181 1.13 21.82 -6.53
C GLN A 181 0.46 22.38 -5.28
N TYR A 182 1.28 22.89 -4.36
CA TYR A 182 0.80 23.49 -3.11
C TYR A 182 1.66 24.68 -2.72
N THR A 183 1.13 25.52 -1.84
CA THR A 183 1.91 26.56 -1.14
C THR A 183 1.78 26.28 0.35
N LEU A 184 2.90 26.05 1.01
CA LEU A 184 2.91 25.81 2.45
C LEU A 184 2.78 27.14 3.20
N ILE A 185 1.69 27.29 3.96
CA ILE A 185 1.47 28.42 4.86
C ILE A 185 1.72 27.93 6.28
N ARG A 186 2.61 28.60 7.00
CA ARG A 186 2.88 28.32 8.43
C ARG A 186 2.10 29.30 9.28
N MET A 187 1.40 28.77 10.29
CA MET A 187 0.68 29.55 11.28
C MET A 187 1.48 29.64 12.58
#